data_AF-A0A7J6HUK7-F1
#
_entry.id   AF-A0A7J6HUK7-F1
#
_cell.length_a   1.000
_cell.length_b   1.000
_cell.length_c   1.000
_cell.angle_alpha   90.00
_cell.angle_beta   90.00
_cell.angle_gamma   90.00
#
_symmetry.space_group_name_H-M   'P 1'
#
loop_
_entity.id
_entity.type
_entity.pdbx_description
1 polymer ?
#
loop_
_entity_poly.entity_id
_entity_poly.type
_entity_poly.pdbx_seq_one_letter_code
_entity_poly.pdbx_strand_id
1 'polypeptide(L)'
;MLVIAANYAAKNNLHNVLFFCDNSPVVQYFNSSIPDNYHQKLAGAADRFRSNVHPLESFKLCHIPRSQNFCAHNMAKWAKLHNVTGDIDLGAIEMGVFSNEEEWNPGAKGIG
;
A
#
# COMPACT_ATOMS: atom_id res chain seq x y z
N MET A 1 -1.48 0.22 3.78
CA MET A 1 -1.95 -0.53 2.60
C MET A 1 -1.36 -1.95 2.51
N LEU A 2 -0.05 -2.18 2.69
CA LEU A 2 0.55 -3.53 2.58
C LEU A 2 -0.16 -4.64 3.39
N VAL A 3 -0.51 -4.39 4.65
CA VAL A 3 -1.23 -5.38 5.50
C VAL A 3 -2.60 -5.74 4.93
N ILE A 4 -3.32 -4.74 4.39
CA ILE A 4 -4.65 -4.93 3.79
C ILE A 4 -4.51 -5.72 2.49
N ALA A 5 -3.53 -5.39 1.65
CA ALA A 5 -3.24 -6.13 0.43
C ALA A 5 -2.89 -7.60 0.71
N ALA A 6 -2.08 -7.87 1.74
CA ALA A 6 -1.77 -9.24 2.16
C ALA A 6 -3.01 -9.99 2.68
N ASN A 7 -3.86 -9.34 3.49
CA ASN A 7 -5.11 -9.93 3.95
C ASN A 7 -6.04 -10.28 2.78
N TYR A 8 -6.17 -9.36 1.81
CA TYR A 8 -6.94 -9.59 0.60
C TYR A 8 -6.40 -10.79 -0.18
N ALA A 9 -5.09 -10.85 -0.40
CA ALA A 9 -4.46 -11.97 -1.11
C ALA A 9 -4.75 -13.32 -0.42
N ALA A 10 -4.62 -13.38 0.91
CA ALA A 10 -4.90 -14.58 1.69
C ALA A 10 -6.37 -14.99 1.62
N LYS A 11 -7.30 -14.05 1.82
CA LYS A 11 -8.75 -14.31 1.77
C LYS A 11 -9.22 -14.78 0.39
N ASN A 12 -8.52 -14.40 -0.67
CA ASN A 12 -8.83 -14.78 -2.04
C ASN A 12 -7.97 -15.95 -2.56
N ASN A 13 -7.23 -16.64 -1.68
CA ASN A 13 -6.39 -17.79 -2.03
C ASN A 13 -5.43 -17.50 -3.19
N LEU A 14 -4.80 -16.31 -3.21
CA LEU A 14 -3.74 -16.04 -4.18
C LEU A 14 -2.49 -16.84 -3.80
N HIS A 15 -1.90 -17.54 -4.76
CA HIS A 15 -0.77 -18.44 -4.47
C HIS A 15 0.58 -17.73 -4.59
N ASN A 16 0.76 -16.94 -5.65
CA ASN A 16 2.03 -16.27 -5.99
C ASN A 16 1.82 -14.76 -6.06
N VAL A 17 2.32 -14.01 -5.07
CA VAL A 17 1.99 -12.59 -4.91
C VAL A 17 3.23 -11.70 -4.87
N LEU A 18 3.23 -10.65 -5.71
CA LEU A 18 4.23 -9.59 -5.71
C LEU A 18 3.65 -8.34 -5.07
N PHE A 19 4.24 -7.90 -3.97
CA PHE A 19 3.92 -6.65 -3.31
C PHE A 19 4.94 -5.58 -3.71
N PHE A 20 4.45 -4.37 -3.97
CA PHE A 20 5.27 -3.22 -4.32
C PHE A 20 5.09 -2.08 -3.30
N CYS A 21 6.18 -1.39 -2.97
CA CYS A 21 6.17 -0.25 -2.08
C CYS A 21 7.31 0.71 -2.42
N ASP A 22 7.07 2.00 -2.34
CA ASP A 22 8.07 3.04 -2.60
C ASP A 22 8.82 3.54 -1.36
N ASN A 23 8.54 2.95 -0.20
CA ASN A 23 9.20 3.29 1.05
C ASN A 23 10.26 2.22 1.36
N SER A 24 11.52 2.51 1.00
CA SER A 24 12.65 1.59 1.20
C SER A 24 12.80 1.10 2.65
N PRO A 25 12.74 1.96 3.69
CA PRO A 25 12.72 1.51 5.08
C PRO A 25 11.61 0.50 5.40
N VAL A 26 10.38 0.71 4.90
CA VAL A 26 9.26 -0.22 5.10
C VAL A 26 9.51 -1.56 4.41
N VAL A 27 10.03 -1.54 3.18
CA VAL A 27 10.39 -2.76 2.43
C VAL A 27 11.44 -3.57 3.18
N GLN A 28 12.50 -2.92 3.67
CA GLN A 28 13.54 -3.58 4.45
C GLN A 28 13.00 -4.18 5.74
N TYR A 29 12.14 -3.43 6.46
CA TYR A 29 11.53 -3.89 7.71
C TYR A 29 10.58 -5.07 7.54
N PHE A 30 9.78 -5.09 6.47
CA PHE A 30 8.83 -6.18 6.21
C PHE A 30 9.52 -7.44 5.67
N ASN A 31 10.66 -7.30 4.98
CA ASN A 31 11.45 -8.42 4.47
C ASN A 31 12.45 -9.01 5.47
N SER A 32 12.82 -8.29 6.53
CA SER A 32 13.82 -8.77 7.49
C SER A 32 13.25 -9.80 8.47
N SER A 33 14.12 -10.73 8.89
CA SER A 33 13.85 -11.80 9.88
C SER A 33 14.55 -11.56 11.23
N ILE A 34 14.99 -10.33 11.52
CA ILE A 34 15.99 -10.03 12.57
C ILE A 34 15.36 -9.28 13.78
N PRO A 35 15.82 -9.52 15.03
CA PRO A 35 15.18 -9.02 16.25
C PRO A 35 15.53 -7.55 16.59
N ASP A 36 14.51 -6.85 17.11
CA ASP A 36 14.50 -5.65 17.96
C ASP A 36 15.59 -4.58 17.79
N ASN A 37 15.26 -3.50 17.06
CA ASN A 37 14.75 -2.24 17.61
C ASN A 37 14.92 -1.08 16.62
N TYR A 38 13.81 -0.56 16.09
CA TYR A 38 13.75 0.77 15.46
C TYR A 38 12.42 1.50 15.71
N HIS A 39 11.92 1.44 16.95
CA HIS A 39 10.62 1.98 17.40
C HIS A 39 9.42 1.05 17.15
N GLN A 40 9.26 0.13 18.09
CA GLN A 40 7.99 -0.40 18.58
C GLN A 40 6.80 0.49 18.21
N LYS A 41 5.95 -0.07 17.34
CA LYS A 41 4.69 0.46 16.82
C LYS A 41 4.73 1.12 15.42
N LEU A 42 5.14 0.34 14.42
CA LEU A 42 4.24 0.12 13.27
C LEU A 42 2.98 -0.68 13.72
N ALA A 43 2.44 -0.46 14.92
CA ALA A 43 1.38 -1.19 15.61
C ALA A 43 1.27 -2.71 15.35
N GLY A 44 2.36 -3.46 15.20
CA GLY A 44 2.33 -4.89 14.82
C GLY A 44 1.96 -5.15 13.35
N ALA A 45 2.15 -4.18 12.45
CA ALA A 45 1.80 -4.26 11.04
C ALA A 45 2.69 -5.23 10.28
N ALA A 46 3.99 -5.30 10.58
CA ALA A 46 4.86 -6.32 9.99
C ALA A 46 4.45 -7.72 10.43
N ASP A 47 4.10 -7.92 11.71
CA ASP A 47 3.63 -9.23 12.20
C ASP A 47 2.29 -9.61 11.59
N ARG A 48 1.34 -8.67 11.50
CA ARG A 48 0.09 -8.88 10.76
C ARG A 48 0.33 -9.19 9.29
N PHE A 49 1.26 -8.49 8.64
CA PHE A 49 1.63 -8.77 7.26
C PHE A 49 2.18 -10.19 7.13
N ARG A 50 3.16 -10.58 7.95
CA ARG A 50 3.73 -11.93 7.98
C ARG A 50 2.67 -13.00 8.22
N SER A 51 1.76 -12.78 9.18
CA SER A 51 0.64 -13.68 9.44
C SER A 51 -0.30 -13.79 8.24
N ASN A 52 -0.54 -12.69 7.52
CA ASN A 52 -1.40 -12.68 6.34
C ASN A 52 -0.73 -13.31 5.11
N VAL A 53 0.60 -13.22 4.97
CA VAL A 53 1.31 -13.82 3.82
C VAL A 53 1.71 -15.27 4.05
N HIS A 54 1.65 -15.78 5.29
CA HIS A 54 1.96 -17.18 5.60
C HIS A 54 1.14 -18.18 4.76
N PRO A 55 -0.17 -17.99 4.49
CA PRO A 55 -0.94 -18.92 3.67
C PRO A 55 -0.61 -18.87 2.17
N LEU A 56 0.18 -17.89 1.71
CA LEU A 56 0.56 -17.76 0.30
C LEU A 56 1.69 -18.75 0.02
N GLU A 57 1.64 -19.47 -1.12
CA GLU A 57 2.70 -20.40 -1.52
C GLU A 57 4.03 -19.69 -1.76
N SER A 58 3.97 -18.49 -2.35
CA SER A 58 5.13 -17.66 -2.60
C SER A 58 4.76 -16.18 -2.56
N PHE A 59 5.62 -15.38 -1.95
CA PHE A 59 5.48 -13.93 -2.02
C PHE A 59 6.83 -13.23 -2.10
N LYS A 60 6.81 -12.00 -2.61
CA LYS A 60 7.95 -11.09 -2.58
C LYS A 60 7.48 -9.67 -2.36
N LEU A 61 8.19 -8.91 -1.52
CA LEU A 61 8.00 -7.48 -1.37
C LEU A 61 9.17 -6.73 -2.00
N CYS A 62 8.89 -5.94 -3.03
CA CYS A 62 9.87 -5.19 -3.80
C CYS A 62 9.74 -3.68 -3.57
N HIS A 63 10.88 -3.00 -3.55
CA HIS A 63 10.92 -1.56 -3.65
C HIS A 63 10.71 -1.11 -5.11
N ILE A 64 9.87 -0.10 -5.33
CA ILE A 64 9.72 0.58 -6.62
C ILE A 64 9.77 2.11 -6.44
N PRO A 65 10.19 2.89 -7.44
CA PRO A 65 10.12 4.35 -7.36
C PRO A 65 8.70 4.88 -7.15
N ARG A 66 8.54 6.02 -6.47
CA ARG A 66 7.26 6.71 -6.26
C ARG A 66 6.47 6.93 -7.56
N SER A 67 7.15 7.27 -8.65
CA SER A 67 6.55 7.44 -9.99
C SER A 67 5.92 6.17 -10.55
N GLN A 68 6.33 4.99 -10.10
CA GLN A 68 5.73 3.71 -10.47
C GLN A 68 4.64 3.28 -9.48
N ASN A 69 4.58 3.90 -8.31
CA ASN A 69 3.60 3.63 -7.26
C ASN A 69 2.58 4.77 -7.10
N PHE A 70 2.42 5.61 -8.14
CA PHE A 70 1.63 6.84 -8.10
C PHE A 70 0.17 6.58 -7.69
N CYS A 71 -0.44 5.52 -8.22
CA CYS A 71 -1.84 5.20 -7.93
C CYS A 71 -2.05 4.91 -6.45
N ALA A 72 -1.17 4.11 -5.84
CA ALA A 72 -1.22 3.82 -4.41
C ALA A 72 -0.98 5.07 -3.54
N HIS A 73 -0.07 5.96 -3.96
CA HIS A 73 0.19 7.23 -3.27
C HIS A 73 -1.00 8.18 -3.36
N ASN A 74 -1.53 8.42 -4.56
CA ASN A 74 -2.67 9.29 -4.80
C ASN A 74 -3.92 8.77 -4.07
N MET A 75 -4.17 7.46 -4.12
CA MET A 75 -5.27 6.80 -3.41
C MET A 75 -5.19 7.02 -1.89
N ALA A 76 -4.00 6.87 -1.31
CA ALA A 76 -3.79 7.09 0.12
C ALA A 76 -4.01 8.56 0.51
N LYS A 77 -3.63 9.50 -0.36
CA LYS A 77 -3.85 10.93 -0.19
C LYS A 77 -5.34 11.28 -0.26
N TRP A 78 -6.05 10.72 -1.24
CA TRP A 78 -7.50 10.86 -1.41
C TRP A 78 -8.26 10.32 -0.20
N ALA A 79 -7.98 9.08 0.20
CA ALA A 79 -8.64 8.47 1.35
C ALA A 79 -8.44 9.28 2.65
N LYS A 80 -7.23 9.84 2.84
CA LYS A 80 -6.95 10.72 3.98
C LYS A 80 -7.77 12.01 3.94
N LEU A 81 -7.92 12.65 2.78
CA LEU A 81 -8.70 13.88 2.63
C LEU A 81 -10.19 13.65 2.94
N HIS A 82 -10.73 12.54 2.45
CA HIS A 82 -12.15 12.20 2.59
C HIS A 82 -12.47 11.38 3.84
N ASN A 83 -11.49 11.16 4.74
CA ASN A 83 -11.61 10.33 5.94
C ASN A 83 -12.16 8.92 5.66
N VAL A 84 -11.79 8.32 4.53
CA VAL A 84 -12.21 6.97 4.15
C VAL A 84 -11.28 5.95 4.80
N THR A 85 -11.88 4.97 5.49
CA THR A 85 -11.17 3.83 6.07
C THR A 85 -11.81 2.52 5.61
N GLY A 86 -11.01 1.57 5.15
CA GLY A 86 -11.49 0.26 4.72
C GLY A 86 -11.64 0.16 3.21
N ASP A 87 -12.78 -0.36 2.76
CA ASP A 87 -13.07 -0.56 1.35
C ASP A 87 -13.33 0.79 0.66
N ILE A 88 -12.77 0.93 -0.53
CA ILE A 88 -12.89 2.14 -1.34
C ILE A 88 -13.77 1.83 -2.54
N ASP A 89 -14.86 2.57 -2.69
CA ASP A 89 -15.64 2.56 -3.93
C ASP A 89 -14.89 3.37 -4.99
N LEU A 90 -14.36 2.68 -6.00
CA LEU A 90 -13.62 3.31 -7.10
C LEU A 90 -14.48 4.29 -7.91
N GLY A 91 -15.81 4.15 -7.91
CA GLY A 91 -16.73 5.05 -8.60
C GLY A 91 -16.87 6.43 -7.94
N ALA A 92 -16.49 6.55 -6.67
CA ALA A 92 -16.55 7.80 -5.90
C ALA A 92 -15.26 8.64 -6.00
N ILE A 93 -14.24 8.15 -6.70
CA ILE A 93 -12.90 8.74 -6.72
C ILE A 93 -12.75 9.66 -7.93
N GLU A 94 -12.15 10.84 -7.75
CA GLU A 94 -11.89 11.73 -8.89
C GLU A 94 -10.89 11.09 -9.85
N MET A 95 -11.14 11.22 -11.15
CA MET A 95 -10.30 10.64 -12.21
C MET A 95 -8.81 11.03 -12.09
N GLY A 96 -8.52 12.23 -11.57
CA GLY A 96 -7.15 12.70 -11.35
C GLY A 96 -6.34 11.83 -10.37
N VAL A 97 -6.97 11.06 -9.48
CA VAL A 97 -6.28 10.13 -8.56
C VAL A 97 -5.57 9.01 -9.33
N PHE A 98 -6.15 8.58 -10.45
CA PHE A 98 -5.59 7.53 -11.30
C PHE A 98 -4.60 8.02 -12.35
N SER A 99 -4.30 9.33 -12.40
CA SER A 99 -3.32 9.89 -13.32
C SER A 99 -1.90 9.80 -12.75
N ASN A 100 -0.95 9.40 -13.60
CA ASN A 100 0.49 9.43 -13.31
C ASN A 100 1.14 10.76 -13.72
N GLU A 101 0.43 11.58 -14.49
CA GLU A 101 1.03 12.77 -15.11
C GLU A 101 1.29 13.89 -14.09
N GLU A 102 0.53 13.89 -12.98
CA GLU A 102 0.68 14.84 -11.87
C GLU A 102 0.41 14.16 -10.52
N GLU A 103 1.13 14.54 -9.47
CA GLU A 103 0.72 14.13 -8.11
C GLU A 103 -0.67 14.69 -7.83
N TRP A 104 -1.63 13.83 -7.49
CA TRP A 104 -3.01 14.26 -7.28
C TRP A 104 -3.06 15.37 -6.23
N ASN A 105 -3.63 16.51 -6.61
CA ASN A 105 -3.74 17.69 -5.79
C ASN A 105 -5.21 18.14 -5.74
N PRO A 106 -5.91 18.02 -4.60
CA PRO A 106 -7.32 18.39 -4.48
C PRO A 106 -7.57 19.90 -4.67
N GLY A 107 -6.51 20.73 -4.63
CA GLY A 107 -6.59 22.17 -4.85
C GLY A 107 -6.14 22.63 -6.24
N ALA A 108 -5.70 21.72 -7.12
CA ALA A 108 -5.43 22.06 -8.52
C ALA A 108 -6.78 22.31 -9.19
N LYS A 109 -7.18 23.59 -9.25
CA LYS A 109 -8.33 24.00 -10.05
C LYS A 109 -8.11 23.48 -11.46
N GLY A 110 -8.99 22.59 -11.91
CA GLY A 110 -9.01 22.13 -13.29
C GLY A 110 -9.02 23.36 -14.19
N ILE A 111 -8.00 23.47 -15.04
CA ILE A 111 -8.05 24.35 -16.18
C ILE A 111 -9.06 23.66 -17.11
N GLY A 112 -10.31 24.11 -17.04
CA GLY A 112 -11.36 23.73 -17.98
C GLY A 112 -11.09 24.30 -19.36
#